data_AF-A0A8T5AML5-F1
#
_entry.id   AF-A0A8T5AML5-F1
#
_cell.length_a   1.000
_cell.length_b   1.000
_cell.length_c   1.000
_cell.angle_alpha   90.00
_cell.angle_beta   90.00
_cell.angle_gamma   90.00
#
_symmetry.space_group_name_H-M   'P 1'
#
loop_
_entity.id
_entity.type
_entity.pdbx_description
1 polymer ?
#
loop_
_entity_poly.entity_id
_entity_poly.type
_entity_poly.pdbx_seq_one_letter_code
_entity_poly.pdbx_strand_id
1 'polypeptide(L)'
;MNKKTLEFERALIEAVDEGLLMLGESGREVVYFRLRHSYAINKENIPSHPEIFIECIRKIFGSGAKVIEKNIAKILYRKLGLEYVEKKNFEFLEYLKEAKMLTKAGKF
;
A
#
# COMPACT_ATOMS: atom_id res chain seq x y z
N MET A 1 7.72 -15.87 -12.25
CA MET A 1 7.69 -14.68 -11.38
C MET A 1 8.95 -14.66 -10.52
N ASN A 2 9.65 -13.52 -10.38
CA ASN A 2 10.87 -13.42 -9.56
C ASN A 2 10.50 -13.46 -8.07
N LYS A 3 11.26 -14.21 -7.24
CA LYS A 3 11.11 -14.29 -5.77
C LYS A 3 11.03 -12.92 -5.10
N LYS A 4 11.79 -11.93 -5.57
CA LYS A 4 11.78 -10.55 -5.05
C LYS A 4 10.50 -9.79 -5.38
N THR A 5 9.91 -10.04 -6.55
CA THR A 5 8.60 -9.47 -6.90
C THR A 5 7.52 -10.03 -5.98
N LEU A 6 7.53 -11.35 -5.76
CA LEU A 6 6.61 -12.01 -4.82
C LEU A 6 6.75 -11.49 -3.39
N GLU A 7 7.98 -11.28 -2.92
CA GLU A 7 8.27 -10.69 -1.60
C GLU A 7 7.63 -9.30 -1.46
N PHE A 8 7.79 -8.43 -2.48
CA PHE A 8 7.18 -7.11 -2.51
C PHE A 8 5.65 -7.15 -2.53
N GLU A 9 5.06 -7.97 -3.42
CA GLU A 9 3.60 -8.07 -3.57
C GLU A 9 2.94 -8.52 -2.27
N ARG A 10 3.52 -9.55 -1.61
CA ARG A 10 3.06 -10.01 -0.31
C ARG A 10 3.20 -8.94 0.76
N ALA A 11 4.36 -8.28 0.84
CA ALA A 11 4.58 -7.22 1.82
C ALA A 11 3.61 -6.05 1.64
N LEU A 12 3.27 -5.70 0.40
CA LEU A 12 2.30 -4.64 0.09
C LEU A 12 0.88 -5.03 0.51
N ILE A 13 0.43 -6.26 0.22
CA ILE A 13 -0.89 -6.75 0.66
C ILE A 13 -0.98 -6.69 2.19
N GLU A 14 0.03 -7.22 2.89
CA GLU A 14 0.08 -7.19 4.35
C GLU A 14 0.15 -5.76 4.91
N ALA A 15 0.87 -4.85 4.25
CA ALA A 15 0.98 -3.46 4.68
C ALA A 15 -0.31 -2.67 4.50
N VAL A 16 -1.06 -2.93 3.42
CA VAL A 16 -2.39 -2.35 3.22
C VAL A 16 -3.34 -2.88 4.30
N ASP A 17 -3.34 -4.18 4.53
CA ASP A 17 -4.24 -4.81 5.49
C ASP A 17 -4.01 -4.29 6.91
N GLU A 18 -2.76 -4.22 7.33
CA GLU A 18 -2.36 -3.68 8.62
C GLU A 18 -2.58 -2.15 8.69
N GLY A 19 -2.25 -1.43 7.61
CA GLY A 19 -2.35 0.03 7.58
C GLY A 19 -3.78 0.55 7.66
N LEU A 20 -4.76 -0.20 7.12
CA LEU A 20 -6.17 0.12 7.21
C LEU A 20 -6.77 -0.12 8.60
N LEU A 21 -6.15 -0.96 9.45
CA LEU A 21 -6.61 -1.19 10.82
C LEU A 21 -6.56 0.06 11.71
N MET A 22 -5.83 1.10 11.30
CA MET A 22 -5.87 2.40 11.99
C MET A 22 -7.27 3.04 11.98
N LEU A 23 -8.15 2.60 11.08
CA LEU A 23 -9.54 3.02 10.96
C LEU A 23 -10.50 2.11 11.77
N GLY A 24 -9.96 1.11 12.47
CA GLY A 24 -10.71 0.01 13.06
C GLY A 24 -11.11 -1.06 12.04
N GLU A 25 -11.59 -2.19 12.54
CA GLU A 25 -11.97 -3.35 11.73
C GLU A 25 -13.04 -2.99 10.68
N SER A 26 -14.10 -2.32 11.10
CA SER A 26 -15.17 -1.90 10.20
C SER A 26 -14.68 -0.91 9.13
N GLY A 27 -13.74 -0.02 9.47
CA GLY A 27 -13.15 0.91 8.51
C GLY A 27 -12.37 0.19 7.42
N ARG A 28 -11.58 -0.82 7.79
CA ARG A 28 -10.87 -1.71 6.84
C ARG A 28 -11.85 -2.46 5.95
N GLU A 29 -12.91 -3.03 6.52
CA GLU A 29 -13.93 -3.77 5.78
C GLU A 29 -14.66 -2.88 4.76
N VAL A 30 -14.98 -1.64 5.11
CA VAL A 30 -15.62 -0.68 4.18
C VAL A 30 -14.73 -0.39 2.97
N VAL A 31 -13.42 -0.24 3.18
CA VAL A 31 -12.47 -0.03 2.06
C VAL A 31 -12.46 -1.25 1.14
N TYR A 32 -12.34 -2.46 1.69
CA TYR A 32 -12.37 -3.68 0.88
C TYR A 32 -13.71 -3.95 0.21
N PHE A 33 -14.82 -3.62 0.88
CA PHE A 33 -16.15 -3.69 0.29
C PHE A 33 -16.21 -2.77 -0.93
N ARG A 34 -15.72 -1.53 -0.83
CA ARG A 34 -15.77 -0.57 -1.93
C ARG A 34 -14.83 -0.95 -3.08
N LEU A 35 -13.65 -1.50 -2.80
CA LEU A 35 -12.76 -2.04 -3.84
C LEU A 35 -13.43 -3.15 -4.65
N ARG A 36 -14.08 -4.10 -3.96
CA ARG A 36 -14.78 -5.22 -4.63
C ARG A 36 -15.97 -4.74 -5.47
N HIS A 37 -16.80 -3.85 -4.92
CA HIS A 37 -18.08 -3.50 -5.55
C HIS A 37 -18.00 -2.33 -6.53
N SER A 38 -17.09 -1.37 -6.31
CA SER A 38 -16.96 -0.19 -7.20
C SER A 38 -15.85 -0.34 -8.23
N TYR A 39 -14.85 -1.18 -7.97
CA TYR A 39 -13.67 -1.31 -8.82
C TYR A 39 -13.39 -2.73 -9.30
N ALA A 40 -14.20 -3.71 -8.88
CA ALA A 40 -14.06 -5.13 -9.25
C ALA A 40 -12.66 -5.71 -8.94
N ILE A 41 -11.98 -5.21 -7.91
CA ILE A 41 -10.68 -5.73 -7.45
C ILE A 41 -10.72 -6.14 -5.97
N ASN A 42 -9.96 -7.16 -5.61
CA ASN A 42 -9.73 -7.60 -4.24
C ASN A 42 -8.36 -7.11 -3.72
N LYS A 43 -8.04 -7.42 -2.46
CA LYS A 43 -6.78 -6.99 -1.85
C LYS A 43 -5.56 -7.61 -2.54
N GLU A 44 -5.70 -8.83 -3.06
CA GLU A 44 -4.66 -9.55 -3.79
C GLU A 44 -4.31 -8.89 -5.14
N ASN A 45 -5.23 -8.10 -5.71
CA ASN A 45 -4.99 -7.34 -6.94
C ASN A 45 -4.26 -6.00 -6.71
N ILE A 46 -4.19 -5.50 -5.48
CA ILE A 46 -3.63 -4.17 -5.16
C ILE A 46 -2.19 -4.01 -5.67
N PRO A 47 -1.27 -4.99 -5.57
CA PRO A 47 0.08 -4.82 -6.09
C PRO A 47 0.17 -4.61 -7.60
N SER A 48 -0.82 -5.10 -8.35
CA SER A 48 -0.93 -4.91 -9.80
C SER A 48 -1.68 -3.63 -10.18
N HIS A 49 -2.53 -3.13 -9.29
CA HIS A 49 -3.39 -1.94 -9.50
C HIS A 49 -3.34 -0.95 -8.32
N PRO A 50 -2.15 -0.47 -7.91
CA PRO A 50 -2.02 0.40 -6.75
C PRO A 50 -2.75 1.75 -6.94
N GLU A 51 -2.84 2.25 -8.17
CA GLU A 51 -3.58 3.46 -8.52
C GLU A 51 -5.07 3.37 -8.20
N ILE A 52 -5.69 2.20 -8.42
CA ILE A 52 -7.11 1.95 -8.11
C ILE A 52 -7.32 1.98 -6.59
N PHE A 53 -6.40 1.37 -5.83
CA PHE A 53 -6.43 1.42 -4.37
C PHE A 53 -6.36 2.86 -3.85
N ILE A 54 -5.40 3.64 -4.37
CA ILE A 54 -5.21 5.05 -4.01
C ILE A 54 -6.45 5.87 -4.32
N GLU A 55 -7.01 5.70 -5.51
CA GLU A 55 -8.24 6.39 -5.90
C GLU A 55 -9.39 6.05 -4.94
N CYS A 56 -9.55 4.77 -4.58
CA CYS A 56 -10.59 4.32 -3.67
C CYS A 56 -10.47 4.99 -2.30
N ILE A 57 -9.29 4.96 -1.66
CA ILE A 57 -9.12 5.58 -0.33
C ILE A 57 -9.23 7.10 -0.39
N ARG A 58 -8.78 7.76 -1.48
CA ARG A 58 -8.96 9.20 -1.68
C ARG A 58 -10.43 9.58 -1.89
N LYS A 59 -11.23 8.75 -2.56
CA LYS A 59 -12.68 8.96 -2.69
C LYS A 59 -13.45 8.76 -1.38
N ILE A 60 -12.98 7.88 -0.49
CA ILE A 60 -13.63 7.66 0.82
C ILE A 60 -13.23 8.76 1.81
N PHE A 61 -11.93 9.06 1.93
CA PHE A 61 -11.38 9.85 3.03
C PHE A 61 -10.92 11.26 2.63
N GLY A 62 -10.97 11.60 1.33
CA GLY A 62 -10.53 12.90 0.84
C GLY A 62 -9.08 13.18 1.24
N SER A 63 -8.84 14.35 1.85
CA SER A 63 -7.51 14.75 2.33
C SER A 63 -6.95 13.83 3.42
N GLY A 64 -7.82 13.15 4.19
CA GLY A 64 -7.43 12.17 5.21
C GLY A 64 -6.71 10.94 4.66
N ALA A 65 -6.89 10.62 3.36
CA ALA A 65 -6.21 9.52 2.70
C ALA A 65 -4.68 9.65 2.76
N LYS A 66 -4.13 10.87 2.81
CA LYS A 66 -2.68 11.09 2.93
C LYS A 66 -2.10 10.49 4.21
N VAL A 67 -2.86 10.47 5.30
CA VAL A 67 -2.40 9.87 6.56
C VAL A 67 -2.35 8.34 6.43
N ILE A 68 -3.37 7.76 5.77
CA ILE A 68 -3.45 6.32 5.50
C ILE A 68 -2.31 5.88 4.57
N GLU A 69 -2.10 6.60 3.46
CA GLU A 69 -1.01 6.36 2.50
C GLU A 69 0.37 6.36 3.18
N LYS A 70 0.63 7.37 4.04
CA LYS A 70 1.87 7.45 4.82
C LYS A 70 2.01 6.28 5.78
N ASN A 71 0.93 5.89 6.46
CA ASN A 71 0.94 4.76 7.38
C ASN A 71 1.30 3.45 6.66
N ILE A 72 0.64 3.19 5.51
CA ILE A 72 0.90 2.01 4.68
C ILE A 72 2.34 2.01 4.17
N ALA A 73 2.87 3.15 3.71
CA ALA A 73 4.25 3.25 3.25
C ALA A 73 5.25 2.90 4.37
N LYS A 74 5.05 3.41 5.58
CA LYS A 74 5.90 3.08 6.75
C LYS A 74 5.87 1.59 7.05
N ILE A 75 4.69 0.98 7.07
CA ILE A 75 4.51 -0.45 7.33
C ILE A 75 5.17 -1.29 6.24
N LEU A 76 5.01 -0.91 4.97
CA LEU A 76 5.62 -1.59 3.82
C LEU A 76 7.14 -1.62 3.93
N TYR A 77 7.76 -0.47 4.17
CA TYR A 77 9.21 -0.38 4.32
C TYR A 77 9.70 -1.26 5.48
N ARG A 78 9.02 -1.19 6.64
CA ARG A 78 9.32 -2.05 7.78
C ARG A 78 9.22 -3.55 7.43
N LYS A 79 8.16 -3.99 6.76
CA LYS A 79 7.98 -5.40 6.34
C LYS A 79 9.07 -5.86 5.36
N LEU A 80 9.59 -4.95 4.55
CA LEU A 80 10.69 -5.22 3.62
C LEU A 80 12.07 -5.13 4.29
N GLY A 81 12.16 -4.68 5.54
CA GLY A 81 13.43 -4.38 6.21
C GLY A 81 14.16 -3.20 5.58
N LEU A 82 13.41 -2.21 5.07
CA LEU A 82 13.91 -0.97 4.50
C LEU A 82 13.67 0.19 5.48
N GLU A 83 14.50 1.22 5.41
CA GLU A 83 14.32 2.44 6.18
C GLU A 83 13.34 3.38 5.47
N TYR A 84 12.24 3.74 6.15
CA TYR A 84 11.31 4.75 5.65
C TYR A 84 11.84 6.15 5.98
N VAL A 85 12.09 6.94 4.94
CA VAL A 85 12.43 8.37 5.07
C VAL A 85 11.32 9.21 4.43
N GLU A 86 10.78 10.16 5.19
CA GLU A 86 9.80 11.10 4.64
C GLU A 86 10.48 12.05 3.65
N LYS A 87 9.99 12.08 2.42
CA LYS A 87 10.59 12.83 1.31
C LYS A 87 9.60 13.89 0.84
N LYS A 88 10.08 15.12 0.72
CA LYS A 88 9.27 16.23 0.23
C LYS A 88 8.79 15.90 -1.19
N ASN A 89 7.49 16.09 -1.44
CA ASN A 89 6.83 15.84 -2.73
C ASN A 89 6.78 14.38 -3.21
N PHE A 90 7.09 13.39 -2.35
CA PHE A 90 6.81 11.99 -2.68
C PHE A 90 5.35 11.64 -2.40
N GLU A 91 4.62 11.28 -3.45
CA GLU A 91 3.32 10.65 -3.30
C GLU A 91 3.47 9.14 -3.03
N PHE A 92 2.37 8.50 -2.66
CA PHE A 92 2.38 7.09 -2.28
C PHE A 92 2.91 6.16 -3.39
N LEU A 93 2.60 6.43 -4.66
CA LEU A 93 3.11 5.62 -5.79
C LEU A 93 4.63 5.64 -5.87
N GLU A 94 5.27 6.74 -5.51
CA GLU A 94 6.71 6.92 -5.54
C GLU A 94 7.37 6.07 -4.45
N TYR A 95 6.77 6.03 -3.26
CA TYR A 95 7.17 5.10 -2.20
C TYR A 95 7.03 3.63 -2.62
N LEU A 96 5.95 3.26 -3.32
CA LEU A 96 5.78 1.89 -3.83
C LEU A 96 6.84 1.53 -4.87
N LYS A 97 7.11 2.44 -5.81
CA LYS A 97 8.14 2.26 -6.85
C LYS A 97 9.52 2.11 -6.22
N GLU A 98 9.87 2.99 -5.29
CA GLU A 98 11.15 2.94 -4.58
C GLU A 98 11.32 1.63 -3.81
N ALA A 99 10.34 1.26 -2.97
CA ALA A 99 10.38 0.02 -2.21
C ALA A 99 10.57 -1.20 -3.15
N LYS A 100 9.84 -1.25 -4.26
CA LYS A 100 9.96 -2.33 -5.26
C LYS A 100 11.34 -2.38 -5.90
N MET A 101 11.97 -1.24 -6.15
CA MET A 101 13.33 -1.17 -6.71
C MET A 101 14.37 -1.64 -5.69
N LEU A 102 14.28 -1.18 -4.44
CA LEU A 102 15.19 -1.57 -3.36
C LEU A 102 15.10 -3.06 -3.03
N THR A 103 13.90 -3.65 -3.06
CA THR A 103 13.71 -5.10 -2.86
C THR A 103 14.41 -5.92 -3.96
N LYS A 104 14.48 -5.41 -5.20
CA LYS A 104 15.13 -6.10 -6.33
C LYS A 104 16.65 -5.95 -6.33
N ALA A 105 17.19 -4.87 -5.78
CA ALA A 105 18.62 -4.53 -5.86
C ALA A 105 19.54 -5.49 -5.08
N GLY A 106 19.00 -6.42 -4.28
CA GLY A 106 19.79 -7.22 -3.35
C GLY A 106 20.16 -6.36 -2.14
N LYS A 107 19.87 -6.85 -0.93
CA LYS A 107 20.10 -6.08 0.30
C LYS A 107 21.61 -5.86 0.52
N PHE A 108 21.95 -4.67 1.00
CA PHE A 108 23.25 -4.37 1.63
C PHE A 108 23.40 -5.17 2.93
#